data_AF-A0A0Q5ZFT2-F1
#
_entry.id   AF-A0A0Q5ZFT2-F1
#
_cell.length_a   1.000
_cell.length_b   1.000
_cell.length_c   1.000
_cell.angle_alpha   90.00
_cell.angle_beta   90.00
_cell.angle_gamma   90.00
#
_symmetry.space_group_name_H-M   'P 1'
#
loop_
_entity.id
_entity.type
_entity.pdbx_description
1 polymer ?
#
loop_
_entity_poly.entity_id
_entity_poly.type
_entity_poly.pdbx_seq_one_letter_code
_entity_poly.pdbx_strand_id
1 'polypeptide(L)'
;MNILKILDSLTDDALYTKPLSRNENLSQLSSFGKRTAAAAIPLGLGAFLSGNAKAETKKVETEESLAFKKDALSDALQLALTLEYLEDEYYAKGLAASTLTIPAADKIVFQQIAKHEKAHVAFLKAALTSLGVTPGAKPTFDFTVNGAFNPFGDYQQFLILAQAFEDTGVRAYKGQAGNVMGNKAILQAALQIHSVEARHASQVRRMRMNKGWIELNNGGSMPAATDAVYAGEQNTTQAGFNTATAFGAEAGSASFDEILTGAQATAIATLFID
;
A
#
# COMPACT_ATOMS: atom_id res chain seq x y z
N MET A 1 25.50 -10.93 -31.44
CA MET A 1 25.52 -11.59 -30.12
C MET A 1 24.38 -12.60 -30.09
N ASN A 2 24.66 -13.86 -29.76
CA ASN A 2 23.71 -14.98 -29.94
C ASN A 2 22.86 -15.15 -28.68
N ILE A 3 21.53 -14.98 -28.78
CA ILE A 3 20.60 -14.95 -27.65
C ILE A 3 20.60 -16.25 -26.82
N LEU A 4 20.99 -17.36 -27.45
CA LEU A 4 21.12 -18.65 -26.79
C LEU A 4 22.24 -18.68 -25.74
N LYS A 5 23.29 -17.87 -25.89
CA LYS A 5 24.38 -17.75 -24.89
C LYS A 5 23.97 -16.95 -23.66
N ILE A 6 22.95 -16.10 -23.78
CA ILE A 6 22.41 -15.33 -22.65
C ILE A 6 21.54 -16.24 -21.78
N LEU A 7 20.73 -17.10 -22.42
CA LEU A 7 19.89 -18.06 -21.71
C LEU A 7 20.72 -19.11 -20.96
N ASP A 8 21.81 -19.58 -21.56
CA ASP A 8 22.73 -20.55 -20.93
C ASP A 8 23.42 -20.00 -19.67
N SER A 9 23.65 -18.67 -19.62
CA SER A 9 24.21 -17.99 -18.44
C SER A 9 23.21 -17.75 -17.31
N LEU A 10 21.90 -17.92 -17.57
CA LEU A 10 20.83 -17.78 -16.57
C LEU A 10 20.42 -19.13 -15.96
N THR A 11 20.83 -20.23 -16.59
CA THR A 11 20.58 -21.61 -16.14
C THR A 11 21.71 -22.19 -15.30
N ASP A 12 22.74 -21.40 -14.96
CA ASP A 12 23.88 -21.88 -14.19
C ASP A 12 23.46 -22.18 -12.72
N ASP A 13 23.57 -23.45 -12.32
CA ASP A 13 23.14 -24.04 -11.03
C ASP A 13 23.85 -23.45 -9.80
N ALA A 14 24.79 -22.53 -10.01
CA ALA A 14 25.48 -21.77 -8.97
C ALA A 14 24.55 -20.90 -8.11
N LEU A 15 23.33 -20.60 -8.58
CA LEU A 15 22.33 -19.84 -7.82
C LEU A 15 21.61 -20.67 -6.73
N TYR A 16 21.62 -22.01 -6.82
CA TYR A 16 20.84 -22.87 -5.93
C TYR A 16 21.66 -23.63 -4.88
N THR A 17 22.99 -23.56 -4.91
CA THR A 17 23.84 -24.40 -4.03
C THR A 17 24.70 -23.65 -3.01
N LYS A 18 24.50 -22.33 -2.79
CA LYS A 18 25.28 -21.59 -1.78
C LYS A 18 24.42 -20.68 -0.89
N PRO A 19 24.54 -20.74 0.45
CA PRO A 19 23.83 -19.81 1.33
C PRO A 19 24.51 -18.44 1.24
N LEU A 20 23.81 -17.45 0.67
CA LEU A 20 24.34 -16.11 0.43
C LEU A 20 23.97 -15.17 1.59
N SER A 21 24.98 -14.50 2.15
CA SER A 21 24.86 -13.46 3.18
C SER A 21 24.54 -12.10 2.55
N ARG A 22 23.59 -11.35 3.13
CA ARG A 22 23.08 -10.06 2.61
C ARG A 22 24.15 -8.99 2.32
N ASN A 23 25.36 -9.13 2.84
CA ASN A 23 26.46 -8.18 2.62
C ASN A 23 27.27 -8.46 1.34
N GLU A 24 27.15 -9.63 0.70
CA GLU A 24 27.91 -9.97 -0.50
C GLU A 24 27.23 -9.50 -1.80
N ASN A 25 25.92 -9.23 -1.78
CA ASN A 25 25.19 -8.72 -2.94
C ASN A 25 25.57 -7.28 -3.34
N LEU A 26 26.09 -6.48 -2.40
CA LEU A 26 26.41 -5.07 -2.66
C LEU A 26 27.80 -4.87 -3.29
N SER A 27 28.74 -5.78 -3.05
CA SER A 27 30.09 -5.69 -3.59
C SER A 27 30.17 -6.14 -5.06
N GLN A 28 29.32 -7.08 -5.50
CA GLN A 28 29.32 -7.56 -6.88
C GLN A 28 28.65 -6.59 -7.87
N LEU A 29 27.63 -5.83 -7.44
CA LEU A 29 27.02 -4.78 -8.26
C LEU A 29 28.00 -3.63 -8.57
N SER A 30 28.97 -3.38 -7.68
CA SER A 30 30.03 -2.38 -7.88
C SER A 30 31.09 -2.78 -8.92
N SER A 31 31.21 -4.07 -9.24
CA SER A 31 32.24 -4.61 -10.13
C SER A 31 31.83 -4.70 -11.60
N PHE A 32 30.52 -4.59 -11.90
CA PHE A 32 29.99 -4.56 -13.26
C PHE A 32 30.26 -3.23 -13.98
N GLY A 33 30.45 -2.14 -13.23
CA GLY A 33 30.68 -0.79 -13.78
C GLY A 33 32.10 -0.49 -14.27
N LYS A 34 33.07 -1.42 -14.15
CA LYS A 34 34.50 -1.13 -14.43
C LYS A 34 35.08 -1.72 -15.72
N ARG A 35 34.29 -2.41 -16.56
CA ARG A 35 34.82 -3.03 -17.79
C ARG A 35 33.89 -2.91 -19.00
N THR A 36 33.52 -1.71 -19.41
CA THR A 36 33.16 -1.44 -20.83
C THR A 36 33.35 0.05 -21.13
N ALA A 37 34.55 0.43 -21.55
CA ALA A 37 34.83 1.70 -22.20
C ALA A 37 35.27 1.43 -23.65
N ALA A 38 34.83 2.30 -24.57
CA ALA A 38 35.15 2.37 -26.01
C ALA A 38 34.20 1.64 -26.98
N ALA A 39 33.14 2.34 -27.40
CA ALA A 39 32.94 2.77 -28.80
C ALA A 39 31.77 3.77 -28.84
N ALA A 40 32.04 4.98 -29.33
CA ALA A 40 31.12 6.11 -29.36
C ALA A 40 30.19 6.07 -30.59
N ILE A 41 28.90 6.37 -30.39
CA ILE A 41 28.00 6.94 -31.41
C ILE A 41 27.27 8.12 -30.74
N PRO A 42 27.26 9.33 -31.36
CA PRO A 42 26.76 10.54 -30.73
C PRO A 42 25.22 10.59 -30.83
N LEU A 43 24.53 10.46 -29.69
CA LEU A 43 23.10 10.78 -29.58
C LEU A 43 22.94 12.09 -28.80
N GLY A 44 23.31 13.17 -29.47
CA GLY A 44 23.18 14.54 -29.01
C GLY A 44 22.70 15.43 -30.15
N LEU A 45 21.54 15.10 -30.75
CA LEU A 45 20.72 16.04 -31.50
C LEU A 45 19.31 15.44 -31.69
N GLY A 46 18.35 15.90 -30.89
CA GLY A 46 16.97 15.39 -30.88
C GLY A 46 16.18 15.81 -29.64
N ALA A 47 16.84 16.31 -28.59
CA ALA A 47 16.21 16.98 -27.46
C ALA A 47 15.83 18.44 -27.79
N PHE A 48 15.04 18.66 -28.83
CA PHE A 48 14.40 19.95 -29.14
C PHE A 48 13.14 19.75 -30.01
N LEU A 49 12.24 18.86 -29.60
CA LEU A 49 10.82 18.98 -29.95
C LEU A 49 9.98 18.60 -28.72
N SER A 50 9.73 19.66 -27.96
CA SER A 50 8.67 19.87 -26.99
C SER A 50 7.41 19.02 -27.24
N GLY A 51 7.06 18.22 -26.24
CA GLY A 51 5.81 17.45 -26.16
C GLY A 51 5.57 17.08 -24.71
N ASN A 52 4.95 18.00 -23.97
CA ASN A 52 4.71 17.94 -22.53
C ASN A 52 4.09 16.61 -22.08
N ALA A 53 4.83 15.77 -21.36
CA ALA A 53 4.24 14.80 -20.44
C ALA A 53 3.67 15.58 -19.24
N LYS A 54 2.43 16.06 -19.40
CA LYS A 54 1.68 16.69 -18.32
C LYS A 54 1.16 15.59 -17.39
N ALA A 55 1.90 15.30 -16.33
CA ALA A 55 1.26 14.90 -15.09
C ALA A 55 0.40 16.10 -14.66
N GLU A 56 -0.92 15.94 -14.69
CA GLU A 56 -1.87 17.00 -14.36
C GLU A 56 -1.90 17.23 -12.84
N THR A 57 -0.86 17.90 -12.33
CA THR A 57 -0.93 18.64 -11.08
C THR A 57 -1.38 20.05 -11.43
N LYS A 58 -2.58 20.46 -10.98
CA LYS A 58 -2.93 21.89 -10.93
C LYS A 58 -1.88 22.60 -10.09
N LYS A 59 -1.03 23.40 -10.75
CA LYS A 59 -0.06 24.28 -10.10
C LYS A 59 -0.79 25.48 -9.52
N VAL A 60 -0.69 25.65 -8.20
CA VAL A 60 -0.74 26.98 -7.59
C VAL A 60 0.72 27.39 -7.43
N GLU A 61 1.14 28.41 -8.17
CA GLU A 61 2.48 28.98 -8.07
C GLU A 61 2.49 30.05 -6.98
N THR A 62 3.30 29.83 -5.94
CA THR A 62 4.03 30.88 -5.21
C THR A 62 5.26 30.25 -4.56
N GLU A 63 6.42 30.62 -5.08
CA GLU A 63 7.74 30.90 -4.47
C GLU A 63 8.34 29.99 -3.36
N GLU A 64 9.68 29.95 -3.36
CA GLU A 64 10.54 29.17 -2.49
C GLU A 64 10.16 29.20 -1.00
N SER A 65 10.01 28.00 -0.43
CA SER A 65 10.17 27.75 0.99
C SER A 65 10.41 26.25 1.19
N LEU A 66 11.65 25.90 1.54
CA LEU A 66 12.03 24.55 2.02
C LEU A 66 11.46 24.23 3.41
N ALA A 67 10.53 25.04 3.92
CA ALA A 67 9.65 24.63 5.00
C ALA A 67 8.60 23.69 4.40
N PHE A 68 8.90 22.39 4.40
CA PHE A 68 7.87 21.37 4.37
C PHE A 68 6.79 21.82 5.34
N LYS A 69 5.58 22.09 4.84
CA LYS A 69 4.45 22.40 5.72
C LYS A 69 4.34 21.22 6.67
N LYS A 70 4.78 21.43 7.91
CA LYS A 70 4.72 20.47 9.01
C LYS A 70 3.36 19.76 8.98
N ASP A 71 2.32 20.52 8.65
CA ASP A 71 0.95 20.12 8.41
C ASP A 71 0.85 18.93 7.44
N ALA A 72 1.23 19.00 6.16
CA ALA A 72 0.99 17.89 5.22
C ALA A 72 1.69 16.57 5.59
N LEU A 73 2.94 16.63 6.04
CA LEU A 73 3.67 15.44 6.52
C LEU A 73 3.03 14.89 7.81
N SER A 74 2.74 15.76 8.77
CA SER A 74 2.18 15.35 10.06
C SER A 74 0.76 14.85 9.90
N ASP A 75 -0.06 15.48 9.07
CA ASP A 75 -1.43 15.11 8.76
C ASP A 75 -1.48 13.73 8.09
N ALA A 76 -0.56 13.45 7.15
CA ALA A 76 -0.42 12.12 6.55
C ALA A 76 -0.09 11.05 7.60
N LEU A 77 0.80 11.36 8.55
CA LEU A 77 1.18 10.44 9.63
C LEU A 77 0.10 10.29 10.70
N GLN A 78 -0.65 11.34 11.00
CA GLN A 78 -1.80 11.28 11.92
C GLN A 78 -2.93 10.47 11.30
N LEU A 79 -3.20 10.65 10.01
CA LEU A 79 -4.16 9.83 9.27
C LEU A 79 -3.74 8.36 9.31
N ALA A 80 -2.49 8.06 8.95
CA ALA A 80 -1.96 6.70 9.05
C ALA A 80 -2.15 6.15 10.48
N LEU A 81 -1.83 6.93 11.51
CA LEU A 81 -1.98 6.49 12.90
C LEU A 81 -3.44 6.19 13.26
N THR A 82 -4.40 6.97 12.75
CA THR A 82 -5.83 6.69 12.95
C THR A 82 -6.27 5.40 12.27
N LEU A 83 -5.80 5.12 11.05
CA LEU A 83 -6.12 3.88 10.33
C LEU A 83 -5.53 2.66 11.05
N GLU A 84 -4.28 2.75 11.48
CA GLU A 84 -3.58 1.69 12.19
C GLU A 84 -4.20 1.42 13.58
N TYR A 85 -4.71 2.45 14.26
CA TYR A 85 -5.50 2.27 15.47
C TYR A 85 -6.81 1.54 15.22
N LEU A 86 -7.46 1.82 14.08
CA LEU A 86 -8.70 1.18 13.68
C LEU A 86 -8.47 -0.32 13.44
N GLU A 87 -7.41 -0.68 12.72
CA GLU A 87 -7.04 -2.08 12.44
C GLU A 87 -6.53 -2.82 13.69
N ASP A 88 -5.63 -2.22 14.49
CA ASP A 88 -5.13 -2.78 15.76
C ASP A 88 -6.28 -3.09 16.73
N GLU A 89 -7.20 -2.15 16.92
CA GLU A 89 -8.37 -2.37 17.79
C GLU A 89 -9.31 -3.42 17.20
N TYR A 90 -9.56 -3.40 15.88
CA TYR A 90 -10.46 -4.35 15.24
C TYR A 90 -9.99 -5.79 15.41
N TYR A 91 -8.72 -6.06 15.13
CA TYR A 91 -8.15 -7.40 15.28
C TYR A 91 -8.05 -7.81 16.75
N ALA A 92 -7.70 -6.88 17.65
CA ALA A 92 -7.71 -7.16 19.08
C ALA A 92 -9.11 -7.58 19.58
N LYS A 93 -10.16 -6.85 19.20
CA LYS A 93 -11.55 -7.18 19.55
C LYS A 93 -11.98 -8.51 18.93
N GLY A 94 -11.73 -8.73 17.65
CA GLY A 94 -12.10 -9.97 16.96
C GLY A 94 -11.43 -11.21 17.57
N LEU A 95 -10.14 -11.13 17.88
CA LEU A 95 -9.41 -12.24 18.51
C LEU A 95 -9.84 -12.52 19.95
N ALA A 96 -10.40 -11.53 20.65
CA ALA A 96 -10.90 -11.64 22.02
C ALA A 96 -12.39 -12.00 22.11
N ALA A 97 -13.15 -11.83 21.03
CA ALA A 97 -14.60 -12.07 21.01
C ALA A 97 -14.91 -13.57 21.16
N SER A 98 -15.54 -13.94 22.28
CA SER A 98 -15.98 -15.33 22.52
C SER A 98 -17.14 -15.76 21.62
N THR A 99 -17.89 -14.80 21.08
CA THR A 99 -19.00 -15.01 20.15
C THR A 99 -18.55 -15.20 18.70
N LEU A 100 -17.29 -14.89 18.39
CA LEU A 100 -16.72 -15.02 17.05
C LEU A 100 -15.96 -16.35 16.91
N THR A 101 -16.44 -17.24 16.04
CA THR A 101 -15.73 -18.48 15.71
C THR A 101 -14.85 -18.26 14.49
N ILE A 102 -13.57 -17.94 14.71
CA ILE A 102 -12.56 -17.87 13.65
C ILE A 102 -11.96 -19.27 13.44
N PRO A 103 -11.92 -19.81 12.20
CA PRO A 103 -11.23 -21.06 11.92
C PRO A 103 -9.78 -21.05 12.40
N ALA A 104 -9.28 -22.19 12.90
CA ALA A 104 -7.96 -22.24 13.54
C ALA A 104 -6.82 -21.81 12.61
N ALA A 105 -6.90 -22.16 11.32
CA ALA A 105 -5.92 -21.74 10.31
C ALA A 105 -5.90 -20.21 10.13
N ASP A 106 -7.09 -19.60 10.05
CA ASP A 106 -7.23 -18.16 9.84
C ASP A 106 -6.88 -17.37 11.11
N LYS A 107 -7.16 -17.94 12.28
CA LYS A 107 -6.82 -17.32 13.57
C LYS A 107 -5.32 -17.03 13.72
N ILE A 108 -4.46 -17.93 13.24
CA ILE A 108 -2.99 -17.73 13.28
C ILE A 108 -2.60 -16.55 12.40
N VAL A 109 -3.25 -16.38 11.26
CA VAL A 109 -3.03 -15.24 10.36
C VAL A 109 -3.46 -13.94 11.01
N PHE A 110 -4.69 -13.86 11.55
CA PHE A 110 -5.16 -12.64 12.23
C PHE A 110 -4.34 -12.29 13.48
N GLN A 111 -3.82 -13.29 14.20
CA GLN A 111 -2.86 -13.04 15.28
C GLN A 111 -1.54 -12.44 14.79
N GLN A 112 -1.12 -12.76 13.56
CA GLN A 112 0.08 -12.18 12.98
C GLN A 112 -0.17 -10.77 12.48
N ILE A 113 -1.30 -10.54 11.78
CA ILE A 113 -1.73 -9.21 11.33
C ILE A 113 -1.85 -8.26 12.54
N ALA A 114 -2.54 -8.68 13.61
CA ALA A 114 -2.64 -7.89 14.85
C ALA A 114 -1.29 -7.49 15.47
N LYS A 115 -0.23 -8.30 15.30
CA LYS A 115 1.12 -7.93 15.76
C LYS A 115 1.77 -6.89 14.86
N HIS A 116 1.49 -6.93 13.56
CA HIS A 116 1.99 -5.95 12.60
C HIS A 116 1.32 -4.59 12.85
N GLU A 117 -0.01 -4.53 12.98
CA GLU A 117 -0.72 -3.27 13.23
C GLU A 117 -0.25 -2.59 14.52
N LYS A 118 -0.07 -3.38 15.58
CA LYS A 118 0.51 -2.87 16.83
C LYS A 118 1.91 -2.30 16.65
N ALA A 119 2.72 -2.90 15.78
CA ALA A 119 4.07 -2.41 15.47
C ALA A 119 4.03 -1.15 14.61
N HIS A 120 3.11 -1.05 13.65
CA HIS A 120 2.88 0.14 12.84
C HIS A 120 2.41 1.33 13.70
N VAL A 121 1.44 1.13 14.60
CA VAL A 121 1.02 2.11 15.61
C VAL A 121 2.22 2.62 16.42
N ALA A 122 3.05 1.70 16.93
CA ALA A 122 4.22 2.07 17.72
C ALA A 122 5.23 2.89 16.91
N PHE A 123 5.48 2.50 15.66
CA PHE A 123 6.34 3.23 14.74
C PHE A 123 5.80 4.64 14.47
N LEU A 124 4.53 4.79 14.12
CA LEU A 124 3.93 6.08 13.78
C LEU A 124 3.93 7.05 14.95
N LYS A 125 3.64 6.56 16.17
CA LYS A 125 3.75 7.37 17.38
C LYS A 125 5.19 7.87 17.60
N ALA A 126 6.18 7.01 17.39
CA ALA A 126 7.58 7.39 17.50
C ALA A 126 7.99 8.39 16.40
N ALA A 127 7.53 8.18 15.16
CA ALA A 127 7.79 9.07 14.04
C ALA A 127 7.21 10.47 14.29
N LEU A 128 5.93 10.58 14.68
CA LEU A 128 5.29 11.85 15.04
C LEU A 128 6.03 12.55 16.17
N THR A 129 6.37 11.82 17.24
CA THR A 129 7.12 12.38 18.38
C THR A 129 8.49 12.91 17.95
N SER A 130 9.19 12.20 17.06
CA SER A 130 10.50 12.62 16.54
C SER A 130 10.43 13.90 15.71
N LEU A 131 9.27 14.21 15.13
CA LEU A 131 8.98 15.45 14.40
C LEU A 131 8.49 16.58 15.32
N GLY A 132 8.45 16.36 16.64
CA GLY A 132 7.88 17.31 17.59
C GLY A 132 6.38 17.50 17.39
N VAL A 133 5.67 16.42 17.03
CA VAL A 133 4.22 16.36 16.88
C VAL A 133 3.68 15.38 17.92
N THR A 134 2.70 15.80 18.70
CA THR A 134 2.01 14.91 19.63
C THR A 134 1.19 13.89 18.85
N PRO A 135 1.41 12.57 19.03
CA PRO A 135 0.57 11.56 18.39
C PRO A 135 -0.89 11.71 18.79
N GLY A 136 -1.80 11.58 17.82
CA GLY A 136 -3.23 11.58 18.07
C GLY A 136 -3.64 10.52 19.10
N ALA A 137 -4.63 10.86 19.92
CA ALA A 137 -5.24 9.89 20.82
C ALA A 137 -5.98 8.82 20.01
N LYS A 138 -5.97 7.58 20.50
CA LYS A 138 -6.76 6.50 19.89
C LYS A 138 -8.25 6.83 20.05
N PRO A 139 -9.04 6.89 18.97
CA PRO A 139 -10.48 7.06 19.05
C PRO A 139 -11.17 5.86 19.71
N THR A 140 -12.42 6.05 20.15
CA THR A 140 -13.31 4.93 20.41
C THR A 140 -13.92 4.50 19.08
N PHE A 141 -14.05 3.19 18.87
CA PHE A 141 -14.57 2.65 17.61
C PHE A 141 -15.87 1.84 17.80
N ASP A 142 -16.87 2.14 16.97
CA ASP A 142 -18.06 1.31 16.73
C ASP A 142 -17.93 0.55 15.41
N PHE A 143 -17.55 -0.72 15.51
CA PHE A 143 -17.45 -1.62 14.36
C PHE A 143 -18.80 -2.19 13.90
N THR A 144 -19.89 -1.90 14.62
CA THR A 144 -21.23 -2.30 14.19
C THR A 144 -21.85 -1.27 13.26
N VAL A 145 -21.35 -0.03 13.25
CA VAL A 145 -21.90 1.11 12.50
C VAL A 145 -23.41 1.20 12.74
N ASN A 146 -23.79 1.45 14.00
CA ASN A 146 -25.19 1.48 14.44
C ASN A 146 -25.97 0.19 14.11
N GLY A 147 -25.32 -0.96 14.18
CA GLY A 147 -25.94 -2.27 13.92
C GLY A 147 -26.02 -2.69 12.44
N ALA A 148 -25.40 -1.96 11.51
CA ALA A 148 -25.27 -2.37 10.11
C ALA A 148 -24.38 -3.62 9.93
N PHE A 149 -23.43 -3.85 10.84
CA PHE A 149 -22.51 -4.98 10.85
C PHE A 149 -22.55 -5.74 12.19
N ASN A 150 -22.25 -7.04 12.14
CA ASN A 150 -22.01 -7.87 13.33
C ASN A 150 -20.65 -8.59 13.24
N PRO A 151 -19.53 -7.85 13.18
CA PRO A 151 -18.22 -8.44 12.86
C PRO A 151 -17.67 -9.34 13.97
N PHE A 152 -18.19 -9.24 15.19
CA PHE A 152 -17.74 -10.04 16.33
C PHE A 152 -18.70 -11.18 16.72
N GLY A 153 -19.77 -11.36 15.95
CA GLY A 153 -20.68 -12.51 16.05
C GLY A 153 -20.79 -13.33 14.78
N ASP A 154 -20.30 -12.82 13.64
CA ASP A 154 -20.34 -13.48 12.34
C ASP A 154 -18.98 -13.37 11.64
N TYR A 155 -18.39 -14.53 11.33
CA TYR A 155 -17.07 -14.60 10.70
C TYR A 155 -17.03 -14.07 9.27
N GLN A 156 -18.14 -14.14 8.51
CA GLN A 156 -18.19 -13.55 7.18
C GLN A 156 -18.22 -12.02 7.26
N GLN A 157 -18.97 -11.46 8.20
CA GLN A 157 -18.96 -10.03 8.50
C GLN A 157 -17.58 -9.57 9.02
N PHE A 158 -16.91 -10.43 9.80
CA PHE A 158 -15.54 -10.18 10.23
C PHE A 158 -14.58 -10.04 9.03
N LEU A 159 -14.63 -11.00 8.10
CA LEU A 159 -13.81 -10.97 6.90
C LEU A 159 -14.13 -9.78 5.98
N ILE A 160 -15.40 -9.40 5.87
CA ILE A 160 -15.82 -8.23 5.07
C ILE A 160 -15.17 -6.95 5.60
N LEU A 161 -15.27 -6.68 6.90
CA LEU A 161 -14.69 -5.46 7.46
C LEU A 161 -13.15 -5.54 7.52
N ALA A 162 -12.57 -6.70 7.82
CA ALA A 162 -11.11 -6.90 7.72
C ALA A 162 -10.63 -6.51 6.31
N GLN A 163 -11.29 -7.01 5.26
CA GLN A 163 -10.92 -6.67 3.88
C GLN A 163 -11.06 -5.16 3.61
N ALA A 164 -12.17 -4.56 4.06
CA ALA A 164 -12.42 -3.13 3.86
C ALA A 164 -11.36 -2.25 4.53
N PHE A 165 -10.88 -2.63 5.72
CA PHE A 165 -9.84 -1.90 6.44
C PHE A 165 -8.50 -2.00 5.77
N GLU A 166 -8.04 -3.23 5.51
CA GLU A 166 -6.76 -3.48 4.83
C GLU A 166 -6.68 -2.79 3.45
N ASP A 167 -7.80 -2.82 2.70
CA ASP A 167 -7.93 -2.15 1.41
C ASP A 167 -7.94 -0.62 1.55
N THR A 168 -8.49 -0.09 2.65
CA THR A 168 -8.41 1.34 2.95
C THR A 168 -6.99 1.75 3.33
N GLY A 169 -6.33 0.98 4.21
CA GLY A 169 -4.97 1.21 4.67
C GLY A 169 -3.96 1.24 3.52
N VAL A 170 -3.92 0.19 2.71
CA VAL A 170 -2.98 0.09 1.57
C VAL A 170 -3.13 1.27 0.60
N ARG A 171 -4.37 1.62 0.22
CA ARG A 171 -4.67 2.69 -0.73
C ARG A 171 -4.40 4.08 -0.12
N ALA A 172 -4.63 4.26 1.17
CA ALA A 172 -4.34 5.50 1.89
C ALA A 172 -2.83 5.74 2.01
N TYR A 173 -2.04 4.73 2.39
CA TYR A 173 -0.58 4.84 2.43
C TYR A 173 -0.01 5.25 1.06
N LYS A 174 -0.50 4.64 -0.01
CA LYS A 174 -0.12 5.01 -1.38
C LYS A 174 -0.52 6.46 -1.70
N GLY A 175 -1.75 6.85 -1.38
CA GLY A 175 -2.25 8.21 -1.61
C GLY A 175 -1.52 9.30 -0.82
N GLN A 176 -0.98 8.95 0.35
CA GLN A 176 -0.20 9.87 1.20
C GLN A 176 1.29 9.86 0.88
N ALA A 177 1.79 9.00 -0.01
CA ALA A 177 3.21 8.91 -0.34
C ALA A 177 3.82 10.25 -0.77
N GLY A 178 3.07 11.05 -1.54
CA GLY A 178 3.48 12.39 -1.95
C GLY A 178 3.64 13.39 -0.79
N ASN A 179 2.87 13.22 0.29
CA ASN A 179 2.94 14.09 1.47
C ASN A 179 4.13 13.75 2.37
N VAL A 180 4.63 12.51 2.32
CA VAL A 180 5.78 12.07 3.12
C VAL A 180 7.11 12.08 2.36
N MET A 181 7.09 12.31 1.03
CA MET A 181 8.25 12.14 0.15
C MET A 181 9.47 13.00 0.51
N GLY A 182 9.24 14.12 1.20
CA GLY A 182 10.28 15.04 1.66
C GLY A 182 11.20 14.44 2.74
N ASN A 183 10.70 13.49 3.52
CA ASN A 183 11.46 12.82 4.56
C ASN A 183 11.77 11.38 4.12
N LYS A 184 12.99 11.15 3.63
CA LYS A 184 13.40 9.86 3.06
C LYS A 184 13.24 8.67 4.01
N ALA A 185 13.53 8.87 5.31
CA ALA A 185 13.41 7.80 6.30
C ALA A 185 11.94 7.43 6.53
N ILE A 186 11.07 8.44 6.63
CA ILE A 186 9.62 8.23 6.79
C ILE A 186 9.02 7.65 5.50
N LEU A 187 9.38 8.16 4.33
CA LEU A 187 8.94 7.61 3.05
C LEU A 187 9.32 6.13 2.93
N GLN A 188 10.57 5.77 3.26
CA GLN A 188 11.00 4.38 3.22
C GLN A 188 10.15 3.50 4.14
N ALA A 189 9.91 3.94 5.37
CA ALA A 189 9.08 3.18 6.31
C ALA A 189 7.61 3.10 5.84
N ALA A 190 7.03 4.19 5.34
CA ALA A 190 5.68 4.20 4.79
C ALA A 190 5.52 3.23 3.62
N LEU A 191 6.51 3.15 2.72
CA LEU A 191 6.50 2.18 1.62
C LEU A 191 6.68 0.73 2.10
N GLN A 192 7.40 0.51 3.20
CA GLN A 192 7.53 -0.80 3.82
C GLN A 192 6.20 -1.26 4.42
N ILE A 193 5.51 -0.38 5.15
CA ILE A 193 4.19 -0.64 5.73
C ILE A 193 3.17 -0.88 4.61
N HIS A 194 3.09 0.01 3.61
CA HIS A 194 2.22 -0.17 2.45
C HIS A 194 2.35 -1.57 1.79
N SER A 195 3.58 -2.09 1.67
CA SER A 195 3.80 -3.43 1.12
C SER A 195 3.38 -4.57 2.06
N VAL A 196 3.37 -4.34 3.37
CA VAL A 196 2.81 -5.27 4.37
C VAL A 196 1.28 -5.25 4.28
N GLU A 197 0.64 -4.07 4.28
CA GLU A 197 -0.82 -3.93 4.13
C GLU A 197 -1.33 -4.59 2.85
N ALA A 198 -0.62 -4.40 1.72
CA ALA A 198 -0.99 -5.07 0.47
C ALA A 198 -1.03 -6.60 0.59
N ARG A 199 -0.14 -7.19 1.42
CA ARG A 199 -0.11 -8.63 1.68
C ARG A 199 -1.23 -9.07 2.61
N HIS A 200 -1.55 -8.28 3.62
CA HIS A 200 -2.70 -8.51 4.48
C HIS A 200 -4.00 -8.47 3.68
N ALA A 201 -4.23 -7.39 2.92
CA ALA A 201 -5.35 -7.22 2.01
C ALA A 201 -5.50 -8.43 1.05
N SER A 202 -4.42 -8.82 0.36
CA SER A 202 -4.43 -10.01 -0.50
C SER A 202 -4.79 -11.29 0.27
N GLN A 203 -4.26 -11.47 1.47
CA GLN A 203 -4.51 -12.67 2.28
C GLN A 203 -5.98 -12.74 2.74
N VAL A 204 -6.55 -11.63 3.20
CA VAL A 204 -7.96 -11.56 3.62
C VAL A 204 -8.90 -11.80 2.43
N ARG A 205 -8.62 -11.20 1.27
CA ARG A 205 -9.38 -11.50 0.04
C ARG A 205 -9.37 -12.98 -0.31
N ARG A 206 -8.21 -13.64 -0.20
CA ARG A 206 -8.08 -15.08 -0.45
C ARG A 206 -8.89 -15.92 0.54
N MET A 207 -8.96 -15.53 1.81
CA MET A 207 -9.84 -16.20 2.80
C MET A 207 -11.32 -16.08 2.44
N ARG A 208 -11.71 -14.99 1.76
CA ARG A 208 -13.05 -14.78 1.20
C ARG A 208 -13.26 -15.43 -0.17
N MET A 209 -12.33 -16.29 -0.61
CA MET A 209 -12.33 -16.93 -1.93
C MET A 209 -12.28 -15.95 -3.11
N ASN A 210 -11.78 -14.73 -2.88
CA ASN A 210 -11.58 -13.72 -3.92
C ASN A 210 -10.15 -13.79 -4.49
N LYS A 211 -9.93 -13.05 -5.58
CA LYS A 211 -8.58 -12.77 -6.11
C LYS A 211 -7.79 -11.94 -5.10
N GLY A 212 -6.46 -11.99 -5.15
CA GLY A 212 -5.59 -11.20 -4.26
C GLY A 212 -5.61 -9.69 -4.58
N TRP A 213 -6.26 -9.30 -5.67
CA TRP A 213 -6.34 -7.94 -6.21
C TRP A 213 -7.81 -7.60 -6.56
N ILE A 214 -8.08 -6.32 -6.74
CA ILE A 214 -9.40 -5.78 -7.10
C ILE A 214 -9.50 -5.68 -8.64
N GLU A 215 -10.69 -5.92 -9.19
CA GLU A 215 -10.98 -5.73 -10.61
C GLU A 215 -12.21 -4.83 -10.74
N LEU A 216 -12.17 -3.82 -11.61
CA LEU A 216 -13.33 -3.00 -11.95
C LEU A 216 -14.12 -2.49 -10.74
N ASN A 217 -13.45 -2.01 -9.68
CA ASN A 217 -14.05 -1.59 -8.41
C ASN A 217 -14.84 -2.65 -7.61
N ASN A 218 -14.66 -3.92 -7.95
CA ASN A 218 -15.34 -5.01 -7.28
C ASN A 218 -14.45 -5.62 -6.19
N GLY A 219 -14.75 -5.30 -4.93
CA GLY A 219 -14.13 -5.91 -3.75
C GLY A 219 -14.55 -7.37 -3.48
N GLY A 220 -15.38 -7.98 -4.33
CA GLY A 220 -15.84 -9.36 -4.18
C GLY A 220 -16.98 -9.51 -3.17
N SER A 221 -18.21 -9.38 -3.64
CA SER A 221 -19.45 -9.53 -2.86
C SER A 221 -19.46 -8.70 -1.57
N MET A 222 -18.98 -7.46 -1.68
CA MET A 222 -18.94 -6.52 -0.56
C MET A 222 -20.28 -5.77 -0.43
N PRO A 223 -20.74 -5.43 0.79
CA PRO A 223 -21.95 -4.65 0.98
C PRO A 223 -21.75 -3.19 0.56
N ALA A 224 -22.83 -2.53 0.13
CA ALA A 224 -22.81 -1.16 -0.41
C ALA A 224 -22.18 -0.12 0.54
N ALA A 225 -22.22 -0.36 1.86
CA ALA A 225 -21.57 0.47 2.86
C ALA A 225 -20.04 0.56 2.68
N THR A 226 -19.43 -0.35 1.92
CA THR A 226 -17.99 -0.39 1.63
C THR A 226 -17.63 0.17 0.25
N ASP A 227 -18.59 0.64 -0.55
CA ASP A 227 -18.34 1.08 -1.93
C ASP A 227 -17.25 2.17 -2.04
N ALA A 228 -17.16 3.04 -1.02
CA ALA A 228 -16.14 4.08 -0.96
C ALA A 228 -14.70 3.51 -0.91
N VAL A 229 -14.52 2.31 -0.36
CA VAL A 229 -13.23 1.60 -0.28
C VAL A 229 -12.74 1.15 -1.65
N TYR A 230 -13.62 1.03 -2.65
CA TYR A 230 -13.28 0.53 -3.99
C TYR A 230 -13.43 1.59 -5.08
N ALA A 231 -13.93 2.79 -4.73
CA ALA A 231 -14.08 3.88 -5.68
C ALA A 231 -12.74 4.22 -6.36
N GLY A 232 -12.74 4.20 -7.69
CA GLY A 232 -11.57 4.54 -8.53
C GLY A 232 -10.83 3.32 -9.09
N GLU A 233 -10.94 2.16 -8.45
CA GLU A 233 -10.26 0.90 -8.84
C GLU A 233 -10.65 0.39 -10.23
N GLN A 234 -11.69 0.93 -10.86
CA GLN A 234 -12.04 0.61 -12.25
C GLN A 234 -11.16 1.30 -13.30
N ASN A 235 -10.18 2.11 -12.87
CA ASN A 235 -9.33 2.85 -13.79
C ASN A 235 -8.46 1.91 -14.64
N THR A 236 -8.51 2.10 -15.95
CA THR A 236 -7.72 1.34 -16.92
C THR A 236 -6.72 2.21 -17.66
N THR A 237 -6.62 3.50 -17.33
CA THR A 237 -5.69 4.42 -17.98
C THR A 237 -4.69 4.96 -16.97
N GLN A 238 -3.42 4.62 -17.17
CA GLN A 238 -2.33 4.87 -16.24
C GLN A 238 -1.31 5.78 -16.90
N ALA A 239 -1.26 7.05 -16.48
CA ALA A 239 -0.39 8.06 -17.09
C ALA A 239 -0.51 8.11 -18.64
N GLY A 240 -1.74 7.94 -19.17
CA GLY A 240 -2.03 7.92 -20.60
C GLY A 240 -1.89 6.54 -21.28
N PHE A 241 -1.42 5.52 -20.57
CA PHE A 241 -1.37 4.14 -21.07
C PHE A 241 -2.66 3.38 -20.71
N ASN A 242 -3.41 2.92 -21.71
CA ASN A 242 -4.63 2.15 -21.49
C ASN A 242 -4.34 0.65 -21.36
N THR A 243 -4.39 0.13 -20.14
CA THR A 243 -4.12 -1.28 -19.80
C THR A 243 -5.19 -2.24 -20.31
N ALA A 244 -6.45 -1.79 -20.44
CA ALA A 244 -7.54 -2.62 -20.93
C ALA A 244 -7.37 -3.02 -22.40
N THR A 245 -6.71 -2.18 -23.21
CA THR A 245 -6.41 -2.51 -24.60
C THR A 245 -5.43 -3.67 -24.75
N ALA A 246 -4.58 -3.89 -23.74
CA ALA A 246 -3.58 -4.95 -23.74
C ALA A 246 -4.08 -6.25 -23.09
N PHE A 247 -4.89 -6.15 -22.04
CA PHE A 247 -5.19 -7.29 -21.15
C PHE A 247 -6.70 -7.53 -20.89
N GLY A 248 -7.59 -6.71 -21.44
CA GLY A 248 -9.01 -6.67 -21.07
C GLY A 248 -9.27 -5.77 -19.85
N ALA A 249 -10.52 -5.35 -19.63
CA ALA A 249 -10.84 -4.33 -18.64
C ALA A 249 -10.59 -4.81 -17.20
N GLU A 250 -10.93 -6.06 -16.90
CA GLU A 250 -10.73 -6.71 -15.61
C GLU A 250 -9.24 -6.76 -15.26
N ALA A 251 -8.43 -7.46 -16.06
CA ALA A 251 -6.99 -7.58 -15.80
C ALA A 251 -6.26 -6.22 -15.94
N GLY A 252 -6.75 -5.35 -16.82
CA GLY A 252 -6.21 -4.00 -16.99
C GLY A 252 -6.38 -3.14 -15.74
N SER A 253 -7.57 -3.14 -15.14
CA SER A 253 -7.82 -2.41 -13.89
C SER A 253 -7.03 -2.98 -12.72
N ALA A 254 -6.91 -4.31 -12.61
CA ALA A 254 -6.13 -4.98 -11.56
C ALA A 254 -4.61 -4.78 -11.63
N SER A 255 -4.10 -4.23 -12.74
CA SER A 255 -2.63 -4.09 -12.92
C SER A 255 -2.03 -2.94 -12.09
N PHE A 256 -2.87 -2.09 -11.48
CA PHE A 256 -2.47 -1.00 -10.61
C PHE A 256 -3.45 -0.90 -9.43
N ASP A 257 -2.91 -0.71 -8.23
CA ASP A 257 -3.69 -0.39 -7.03
C ASP A 257 -3.99 1.12 -7.02
N GLU A 258 -5.24 1.56 -6.97
CA GLU A 258 -5.57 3.00 -7.03
C GLU A 258 -5.52 3.64 -5.65
N ILE A 259 -5.19 4.93 -5.59
CA ILE A 259 -5.07 5.62 -4.30
C ILE A 259 -6.43 5.96 -3.69
N LEU A 260 -6.45 6.11 -2.37
CA LEU A 260 -7.41 6.96 -1.67
C LEU A 260 -6.73 8.27 -1.29
N THR A 261 -7.39 9.41 -1.56
CA THR A 261 -6.96 10.69 -1.00
C THR A 261 -7.11 10.67 0.51
N GLY A 262 -6.38 11.55 1.21
CA GLY A 262 -6.47 11.64 2.68
C GLY A 262 -7.91 11.87 3.15
N ALA A 263 -8.64 12.77 2.48
CA ALA A 263 -10.04 13.05 2.80
C ALA A 263 -10.97 11.84 2.60
N GLN A 264 -10.76 11.03 1.56
CA GLN A 264 -11.55 9.82 1.33
C GLN A 264 -11.25 8.76 2.40
N ALA A 265 -9.97 8.55 2.72
CA ALA A 265 -9.57 7.62 3.77
C ALA A 265 -10.10 8.05 5.15
N THR A 266 -10.03 9.36 5.48
CA THR A 266 -10.64 9.91 6.69
C THR A 266 -12.15 9.67 6.70
N ALA A 267 -12.85 9.95 5.61
CA ALA A 267 -14.29 9.77 5.54
C ALA A 267 -14.72 8.31 5.78
N ILE A 268 -13.95 7.35 5.24
CA ILE A 268 -14.18 5.91 5.49
C ILE A 268 -13.93 5.58 6.96
N ALA A 269 -12.81 6.01 7.53
CA ALA A 269 -12.47 5.72 8.93
C ALA A 269 -13.48 6.32 9.92
N THR A 270 -14.00 7.52 9.65
CA THR A 270 -14.99 8.19 10.50
C THR A 270 -16.32 7.44 10.61
N LEU A 271 -16.65 6.55 9.67
CA LEU A 271 -17.84 5.69 9.80
C LEU A 271 -17.80 4.79 11.05
N PHE A 272 -16.61 4.54 11.57
CA PHE A 272 -16.36 3.61 12.68
C PHE A 272 -15.96 4.33 13.96
N ILE A 273 -15.95 5.67 14.00
CA ILE A 273 -15.52 6.45 15.18
C ILE A 273 -16.75 6.96 15.94
N ASP A 274 -16.77 6.71 17.25
CA ASP A 274 -17.80 7.19 18.20
C ASP A 274 -17.49 8.57 18.80
#